data_AF-A0A8T0ZCI3-F1
#
_entry.id   AF-A0A8T0ZCI3-F1
#
_cell.length_a   1.000
_cell.length_b   1.000
_cell.length_c   1.000
_cell.angle_alpha   90.00
_cell.angle_beta   90.00
_cell.angle_gamma   90.00
#
_symmetry.space_group_name_H-M   'P 1'
#
loop_
_entity.id
_entity.type
_entity.pdbx_description
1 polymer ?
#
loop_
_entity_poly.entity_id
_entity_poly.type
_entity_poly.pdbx_seq_one_letter_code
_entity_poly.pdbx_strand_id
1 'polypeptide(L)'
;MPQAPPNLSSSTPPRRVATEEKRQCVLVAYEAEDDWLTVVRYNNVSRGAAYRLCKSGDPSPPPRGGARANCVKCTNKIVAALEDYLEEDCTLTLVQLRDKIMDRFQVDISTSTIHS
;
A
#
# COMPACT_ATOMS: atom_id res chain seq x y z
N MET A 1 -46.23 24.45 0.08
CA MET A 1 -45.05 23.78 -0.50
C MET A 1 -44.57 22.74 0.50
N PRO A 2 -44.73 21.42 0.24
CA PRO A 2 -44.24 20.40 1.17
C PRO A 2 -42.70 20.30 1.09
N GLN A 3 -42.03 20.33 2.25
CA GLN A 3 -40.58 20.21 2.37
C GLN A 3 -40.10 18.80 1.98
N ALA A 4 -39.00 18.75 1.22
CA ALA A 4 -38.30 17.51 0.88
C ALA A 4 -37.65 16.88 2.13
N PRO A 5 -37.60 15.53 2.21
CA PRO A 5 -36.98 14.86 3.35
C PRO A 5 -35.45 15.05 3.36
N PRO A 6 -34.82 15.12 4.54
CA PRO A 6 -33.37 15.27 4.64
C PRO A 6 -32.66 14.02 4.12
N ASN A 7 -31.71 14.24 3.22
CA ASN A 7 -30.84 13.22 2.65
C ASN A 7 -29.96 12.63 3.77
N LEU A 8 -30.28 11.41 4.22
CA LEU A 8 -29.42 10.61 5.09
C LEU A 8 -28.21 10.16 4.27
N SER A 9 -27.22 11.04 4.13
CA SER A 9 -25.89 10.68 3.68
C SER A 9 -25.27 9.78 4.75
N SER A 10 -25.55 8.48 4.67
CA SER A 10 -24.88 7.46 5.47
C SER A 10 -23.46 7.31 4.93
N SER A 11 -22.59 8.25 5.30
CA SER A 11 -21.14 8.07 5.23
C SER A 11 -20.80 6.89 6.13
N THR A 12 -20.82 5.69 5.56
CA THR A 12 -20.40 4.49 6.28
C THR A 12 -18.91 4.70 6.56
N PRO A 13 -18.49 4.77 7.83
CA PRO A 13 -17.08 5.00 8.14
C PRO A 13 -16.24 3.90 7.46
N PRO A 14 -15.05 4.25 6.95
CA PRO A 14 -14.20 3.28 6.27
C PRO A 14 -13.96 2.10 7.19
N ARG A 15 -14.15 0.89 6.67
CA ARG A 15 -14.00 -0.37 7.41
C ARG A 15 -12.58 -0.44 8.00
N ARG A 16 -12.43 -0.12 9.28
CA ARG A 16 -11.12 -0.15 9.95
C ARG A 16 -10.67 -1.60 10.08
N VAL A 17 -9.52 -1.93 9.50
CA VAL A 17 -8.84 -3.21 9.78
C VAL A 17 -8.52 -3.26 11.26
N ALA A 18 -8.73 -4.42 11.88
CA ALA A 18 -8.38 -4.64 13.29
C ALA A 18 -6.89 -4.34 13.54
N THR A 19 -6.60 -3.81 14.73
CA THR A 19 -5.22 -3.52 15.15
C THR A 19 -4.43 -4.79 15.36
N GLU A 20 -3.11 -4.64 15.45
CA GLU A 20 -2.18 -5.72 15.77
C GLU A 20 -2.60 -6.48 17.02
N GLU A 21 -2.89 -5.77 18.12
CA GLU A 21 -3.16 -6.40 19.41
C GLU A 21 -4.41 -7.28 19.34
N LYS A 22 -5.44 -6.80 18.65
CA LYS A 22 -6.69 -7.54 18.43
C LYS A 22 -6.49 -8.79 17.58
N ARG A 23 -5.56 -8.74 16.63
CA ARG A 23 -5.17 -9.88 15.79
C ARG A 23 -4.32 -10.87 16.59
N GLN A 24 -3.41 -10.36 17.43
CA GLN A 24 -2.62 -11.18 18.35
C GLN A 24 -3.51 -11.95 19.33
N CYS A 25 -4.52 -11.32 19.93
CA CYS A 25 -5.46 -12.01 20.82
C CYS A 25 -6.19 -13.17 20.11
N VAL A 26 -6.55 -12.99 18.83
CA VAL A 26 -7.17 -14.06 18.03
C VAL A 26 -6.20 -15.20 17.75
N LEU A 27 -4.92 -14.89 17.46
CA LEU A 27 -3.89 -15.92 17.27
C LEU A 27 -3.65 -16.73 18.54
N VAL A 28 -3.50 -16.06 19.69
CA VAL A 28 -3.29 -16.75 20.97
C VAL A 28 -4.45 -17.69 21.29
N ALA A 29 -5.70 -17.25 21.09
CA ALA A 29 -6.86 -18.12 21.30
C ALA A 29 -6.94 -19.28 20.30
N TYR A 30 -6.49 -19.06 19.06
CA TYR A 30 -6.43 -20.12 18.05
C TYR A 30 -5.36 -21.17 18.38
N GLU A 31 -4.18 -20.74 18.84
CA GLU A 31 -3.08 -21.62 19.26
C GLU A 31 -3.42 -22.40 20.54
N ALA A 32 -4.20 -21.81 21.44
CA ALA A 32 -4.70 -22.46 22.64
C ALA A 32 -5.85 -23.47 22.37
N GLU A 33 -6.29 -23.63 21.12
CA GLU A 33 -7.46 -24.45 20.71
C GLU A 33 -8.78 -24.06 21.41
N ASP A 34 -8.84 -22.83 21.93
CA ASP A 34 -10.02 -22.26 22.60
C ASP A 34 -11.11 -21.84 21.59
N ASP A 35 -12.24 -21.33 22.07
CA ASP A 35 -13.29 -20.72 21.23
C ASP A 35 -12.84 -19.35 20.65
N TRP A 36 -11.87 -19.42 19.76
CA TRP A 36 -11.29 -18.28 19.07
C TRP A 36 -12.30 -17.55 18.17
N LEU A 37 -13.39 -18.20 17.73
CA LEU A 37 -14.44 -17.56 16.94
C LEU A 37 -15.24 -16.55 17.77
N THR A 38 -15.40 -16.78 19.07
CA THR A 38 -15.97 -15.81 20.00
C THR A 38 -15.01 -14.63 20.21
N VAL A 39 -13.70 -14.90 20.37
CA VAL A 39 -12.66 -13.86 20.45
C VAL A 39 -12.64 -12.97 19.20
N VAL A 40 -12.79 -13.56 18.02
CA VAL A 40 -12.89 -12.85 16.72
C VAL A 40 -14.05 -11.86 16.70
N ARG A 41 -15.22 -12.26 17.21
CA ARG A 41 -16.41 -11.40 17.28
C ARG A 41 -16.20 -10.22 18.22
N TYR A 42 -15.70 -10.46 19.43
CA TYR A 42 -15.42 -9.38 20.39
C TYR A 42 -14.35 -8.40 19.89
N ASN A 43 -13.36 -8.90 19.15
CA ASN A 43 -12.29 -8.09 18.59
C ASN A 43 -12.66 -7.38 17.28
N ASN A 44 -13.91 -7.50 16.82
CA ASN A 44 -14.39 -6.93 15.55
C ASN A 44 -13.54 -7.35 14.34
N VAL A 45 -12.95 -8.55 14.39
CA VAL A 45 -12.23 -9.13 13.26
C VAL A 45 -13.27 -9.85 12.40
N SER A 46 -13.31 -9.56 11.10
CA SER A 46 -14.20 -10.31 10.21
C SER A 46 -13.75 -11.78 10.14
N ARG A 47 -14.70 -12.73 10.07
CA ARG A 47 -14.40 -14.16 10.01
C ARG A 47 -13.41 -14.52 8.90
N GLY A 48 -13.55 -13.94 7.70
CA GLY A 48 -12.60 -14.15 6.61
C GLY A 48 -11.20 -13.59 6.88
N ALA A 49 -11.09 -12.47 7.60
CA ALA A 49 -9.79 -11.95 8.05
C ALA A 49 -9.17 -12.82 9.14
N ALA A 50 -9.99 -13.41 10.02
CA ALA A 50 -9.53 -14.31 11.06
C ALA A 50 -8.96 -15.61 10.48
N TYR A 51 -9.63 -16.23 9.50
CA TYR A 51 -9.05 -17.39 8.81
C TYR A 51 -7.75 -17.07 8.07
N ARG A 52 -7.67 -15.91 7.41
CA ARG A 52 -6.41 -15.48 6.77
C ARG A 52 -5.30 -15.27 7.80
N LEU A 53 -5.63 -14.69 8.95
CA LEU A 53 -4.72 -14.47 10.07
C LEU A 53 -4.21 -15.79 10.65
N CYS A 54 -5.09 -16.76 10.97
CA CYS A 54 -4.68 -18.07 11.46
C CYS A 54 -3.85 -18.84 10.43
N LYS A 55 -4.11 -18.65 9.12
CA LYS A 55 -3.30 -19.23 8.05
C LYS A 55 -1.93 -18.58 7.91
N SER A 56 -1.83 -17.25 8.07
CA SER A 56 -0.55 -16.54 7.96
C SER A 56 0.29 -16.63 9.23
N GLY A 57 -0.32 -16.77 10.40
CA GLY A 57 0.34 -16.66 11.71
C GLY A 57 0.85 -15.25 12.03
N ASP A 58 0.67 -14.30 11.11
CA ASP A 58 1.16 -12.93 11.21
C ASP A 58 0.04 -12.00 11.69
N PRO A 59 0.16 -11.44 12.92
CA PRO A 59 -0.81 -10.50 13.45
C PRO A 59 -0.72 -9.14 12.76
N SER A 60 0.33 -8.87 11.96
CA SER A 60 0.51 -7.62 11.20
C SER A 60 -0.75 -7.29 10.40
N PRO A 61 -1.31 -6.07 10.50
CA PRO A 61 -2.34 -5.63 9.59
C PRO A 61 -1.73 -5.57 8.18
N PRO A 62 -2.45 -6.02 7.14
CA PRO A 62 -1.96 -5.97 5.78
C PRO A 62 -1.56 -4.54 5.39
N PRO A 63 -0.45 -4.38 4.64
CA PRO A 63 -0.01 -3.07 4.19
C PRO A 63 -1.12 -2.40 3.38
N ARG A 64 -1.31 -1.10 3.63
CA ARG A 64 -2.33 -0.31 2.95
C ARG A 64 -1.68 0.61 1.93
N GLY A 65 -2.23 0.60 0.72
CA GLY A 65 -1.72 1.42 -0.38
C GLY A 65 -0.43 0.86 -0.96
N GLY A 66 0.34 1.73 -1.60
CA GLY A 66 1.51 1.37 -2.38
C GLY A 66 1.26 1.49 -3.89
N ALA A 67 2.34 1.81 -4.62
CA ALA A 67 2.30 1.82 -6.07
C ALA A 67 2.25 0.39 -6.60
N ARG A 68 1.42 0.15 -7.61
CA ARG A 68 1.46 -1.12 -8.35
C ARG A 68 2.78 -1.20 -9.10
N ALA A 69 3.41 -2.38 -9.16
CA ALA A 69 4.70 -2.55 -9.84
C ALA A 69 4.69 -1.96 -11.26
N ASN A 70 3.64 -2.20 -12.05
CA ASN A 70 3.51 -1.68 -13.42
C ASN A 70 3.27 -0.16 -13.50
N CYS A 71 2.95 0.50 -12.38
CA CYS A 71 2.79 1.95 -12.30
C CYS A 71 4.07 2.65 -11.79
N VAL A 72 5.08 1.90 -11.34
CA VAL A 72 6.35 2.47 -10.88
C VAL A 72 7.23 2.79 -12.09
N LYS A 73 7.38 4.08 -12.38
CA LYS A 73 8.24 4.54 -13.48
C LYS A 73 9.72 4.58 -13.08
N CYS A 74 10.05 5.02 -11.86
CA CYS A 74 11.43 5.06 -11.38
C CYS A 74 11.78 3.75 -10.68
N THR A 75 12.35 2.82 -11.45
CA THR A 75 12.90 1.58 -10.90
C THR A 75 14.35 1.78 -10.49
N ASN A 76 14.88 0.92 -9.59
CA ASN A 76 16.29 0.98 -9.17
C ASN A 76 17.28 0.96 -10.34
N LYS A 77 16.93 0.28 -11.45
CA LYS A 77 17.76 0.26 -12.67
C LYS A 77 17.82 1.62 -13.36
N ILE A 78 16.71 2.36 -13.36
CA ILE A 78 16.64 3.70 -13.93
C ILE A 78 17.40 4.68 -13.05
N VAL A 79 17.29 4.56 -11.72
CA VAL A 79 18.05 5.38 -10.77
C VAL A 79 19.56 5.17 -10.95
N ALA A 80 20.03 3.92 -10.96
CA ALA A 80 21.44 3.61 -11.18
C ALA A 80 21.95 4.17 -12.52
N ALA A 81 21.17 4.07 -13.60
CA ALA A 81 21.57 4.65 -14.88
C ALA A 81 21.63 6.19 -14.86
N LEU A 82 20.76 6.85 -14.10
CA LEU A 82 20.83 8.31 -13.91
C LEU A 82 22.07 8.71 -13.13
N GLU A 83 22.43 7.95 -12.09
CA GLU A 83 23.66 8.13 -11.32
C GLU A 83 24.89 7.97 -12.23
N ASP A 84 24.96 6.87 -13.00
CA ASP A 84 26.04 6.63 -13.97
C ASP A 84 26.21 7.82 -14.95
N TYR A 85 25.11 8.34 -15.52
CA TYR A 85 25.17 9.47 -16.44
C TYR A 85 25.69 10.75 -15.79
N LEU A 86 25.36 11.00 -14.52
CA LEU A 86 25.84 12.17 -13.78
C LEU A 86 27.29 12.02 -13.33
N GLU A 87 27.75 10.80 -13.06
CA GLU A 87 29.15 10.50 -12.81
C GLU A 87 30.01 10.67 -14.07
N GLU A 88 29.49 10.31 -15.24
CA GLU A 88 30.14 10.52 -16.53
C GLU A 88 30.18 12.01 -16.96
N ASP A 89 29.05 12.71 -16.85
CA ASP A 89 28.91 14.13 -17.20
C ASP A 89 27.92 14.85 -16.28
N CYS A 90 28.46 15.58 -15.31
CA CYS A 90 27.67 16.35 -14.35
C CYS A 90 27.04 17.63 -14.92
N THR A 91 27.30 17.98 -16.19
CA THR A 91 26.71 19.14 -16.87
C THR A 91 25.39 18.82 -17.57
N LEU A 92 24.99 17.54 -17.58
CA LEU A 92 23.73 17.09 -18.17
C LEU A 92 22.52 17.75 -17.48
N THR A 93 21.65 18.32 -18.30
CA THR A 93 20.38 18.88 -17.84
C THR A 93 19.36 17.77 -17.57
N LEU A 94 18.37 18.04 -16.71
CA LEU A 94 17.27 17.10 -16.42
C LEU A 94 16.50 16.67 -17.68
N VAL A 95 16.43 17.53 -18.71
CA VAL A 95 15.80 17.20 -19.99
C VAL A 95 16.64 16.17 -20.75
N GLN A 96 17.96 16.35 -20.80
CA GLN A 96 18.87 15.38 -21.42
C GLN A 96 18.86 14.03 -20.69
N LEU A 97 18.81 14.04 -19.36
CA LEU A 97 18.68 12.83 -18.56
C LEU A 97 17.36 12.09 -18.85
N ARG A 98 16.24 12.83 -18.92
CA ARG A 98 14.95 12.26 -19.33
C ARG A 98 15.04 11.60 -20.70
N ASP A 99 15.61 12.30 -21.68
CA ASP A 99 15.67 11.81 -23.06
C ASP A 99 16.55 10.54 -23.16
N LYS A 100 17.66 10.48 -22.39
CA LYS A 100 18.48 9.26 -22.25
C LYS A 100 17.72 8.08 -21.63
N ILE A 101 16.89 8.33 -20.61
CA ILE A 101 16.05 7.28 -20.00
C ILE A 101 14.96 6.81 -20.96
N MET A 102 14.35 7.73 -21.71
CA MET A 102 13.37 7.39 -22.74
C MET A 102 13.98 6.51 -23.83
N ASP A 103 15.18 6.84 -24.31
CA ASP A 103 15.89 6.05 -25.32
C ASP A 103 16.24 4.63 -24.82
N ARG A 104 16.82 4.52 -23.61
CA ARG A 104 17.33 3.24 -23.08
C ARG A 104 16.25 2.33 -22.52
N PHE A 105 15.26 2.89 -21.81
CA PHE A 105 14.27 2.12 -21.07
C PHE A 105 12.85 2.24 -21.64
N GLN A 106 12.60 3.14 -22.61
CA GLN A 106 11.27 3.44 -23.14
C GLN A 106 10.27 3.88 -22.05
N VAL A 107 10.79 4.54 -21.00
CA VAL A 107 9.98 5.07 -19.89
C VAL A 107 10.06 6.59 -19.89
N ASP A 108 8.90 7.22 -20.08
CA ASP A 108 8.78 8.68 -19.94
C ASP A 108 8.62 9.07 -18.45
N ILE A 109 9.62 9.81 -17.93
CA ILE A 109 9.66 10.35 -16.57
C ILE A 109 9.67 11.88 -16.61
N SER A 110 8.98 12.52 -15.66
CA SER A 110 8.99 13.98 -15.58
C SER A 110 10.34 14.47 -15.03
N THR A 111 10.77 15.67 -15.44
CA THR A 111 11.99 16.29 -14.88
C THR A 111 11.85 16.55 -13.38
N SER A 112 10.64 16.82 -12.89
CA SER A 112 10.36 16.90 -11.44
C SER A 112 10.63 15.58 -10.72
N THR A 113 10.36 14.44 -11.36
CA THR A 113 10.66 13.11 -10.82
C THR A 113 12.16 12.82 -10.81
N ILE A 114 12.91 13.31 -11.79
CA ILE A 114 14.39 13.17 -11.81
C ILE A 114 15.02 14.03 -10.72
N HIS A 115 14.45 15.20 -10.44
CA HIS A 115 14.93 16.11 -9.40
C HIS A 115 14.59 15.67 -7.97
N SER A 116 13.49 14.92 -7.77
CA SER A 116 13.00 14.52 -6.45
C SER A 116 13.83 13.40 -5.84
#